data_AF-A0A9P7YFZ0-F1
#
_entry.id   AF-A0A9P7YFZ0-F1
#
_cell.length_a   1.000
_cell.length_b   1.000
_cell.length_c   1.000
_cell.angle_alpha   90.00
_cell.angle_beta   90.00
_cell.angle_gamma   90.00
#
_symmetry.space_group_name_H-M   'P 1'
#
loop_
_entity.id
_entity.type
_entity.pdbx_description
1 polymer ?
#
loop_
_entity_poly.entity_id
_entity_poly.type
_entity_poly.pdbx_seq_one_letter_code
_entity_poly.pdbx_strand_id
1 'polypeptide(L)'
;MNPLLRLWFRMLDLPRFPNPTWHRQRLIEELKEVEEAPTQIYKLSESSDIQFNIYRAEYEGLPIQEMPRFTLPFPSPVVHAYMLAKFTSRWTFYRTAAYFANAPHSVHEVINPSKDEKLNQVASRHGMNSEGFRKVTHNILRFCVLFP
;
A
#
# COMPACT_ATOMS: atom_id res chain seq x y z
N MET A 1 5.84 9.10 16.12
CA MET A 1 6.38 8.69 14.81
C MET A 1 7.74 9.33 14.56
N ASN A 2 8.66 8.65 13.88
CA ASN A 2 9.98 9.18 13.49
C ASN A 2 9.84 10.26 12.37
N PRO A 3 10.62 11.36 12.38
CA PRO A 3 10.62 12.36 11.31
C PRO A 3 10.81 11.82 9.88
N LEU A 4 11.67 10.83 9.67
CA LEU A 4 11.91 10.23 8.34
C LEU A 4 10.64 9.54 7.82
N LEU A 5 9.95 8.81 8.70
CA LEU A 5 8.71 8.15 8.34
C LEU A 5 7.59 9.16 8.04
N ARG A 6 7.55 10.30 8.77
CA ARG A 6 6.64 11.41 8.45
C ARG A 6 6.89 11.97 7.07
N LEU A 7 8.15 12.19 6.70
CA LEU A 7 8.52 12.68 5.38
C LEU A 7 8.14 11.66 4.28
N TRP A 8 8.32 10.37 4.54
CA TRP A 8 7.93 9.31 3.62
C TRP A 8 6.42 9.27 3.38
N PHE A 9 5.59 9.32 4.43
CA PHE A 9 4.12 9.40 4.24
C PHE A 9 3.69 10.67 3.51
N ARG A 10 4.36 11.80 3.76
CA ARG A 10 4.13 13.04 3.01
C ARG A 10 4.52 12.91 1.54
N MET A 11 5.57 12.16 1.21
CA MET A 11 5.96 11.87 -0.18
C MET A 11 4.92 10.99 -0.87
N LEU A 12 4.41 9.96 -0.19
CA LEU A 12 3.37 9.11 -0.74
C LEU A 12 2.10 9.90 -1.07
N ASP A 13 1.76 10.87 -0.23
CA ASP A 13 0.61 11.79 -0.37
C ASP A 13 -0.72 11.06 -0.64
N LEU A 14 -0.96 10.01 0.14
CA LEU A 14 -2.16 9.19 0.00
C LEU A 14 -3.40 9.94 0.50
N PRO A 15 -4.59 9.67 -0.07
CA PRO A 15 -5.86 10.17 0.46
C PRO A 15 -6.00 9.86 1.95
N ARG A 16 -6.36 10.84 2.78
CA ARG A 16 -6.51 10.66 4.22
C ARG A 16 -7.90 10.13 4.55
N PHE A 17 -8.01 9.30 5.59
CA PHE A 17 -9.28 8.77 6.07
C PHE A 17 -9.55 9.27 7.49
N PRO A 18 -10.49 10.21 7.69
CA PRO A 18 -10.72 10.82 9.00
C PRO A 18 -11.42 9.89 10.01
N ASN A 19 -11.76 8.66 9.62
CA ASN A 19 -12.54 7.74 10.45
C ASN A 19 -11.64 6.63 11.04
N PRO A 20 -11.50 6.53 12.38
CA PRO A 20 -10.76 5.46 13.05
C PRO A 20 -11.30 4.05 12.73
N THR A 21 -12.59 3.93 12.46
CA THR A 21 -13.22 2.63 12.15
C THR A 21 -12.65 2.02 10.87
N TRP A 22 -12.31 2.84 9.88
CA TRP A 22 -11.71 2.36 8.63
C TRP A 22 -10.35 1.71 8.90
N HIS A 23 -9.48 2.38 9.66
CA HIS A 23 -8.16 1.84 10.03
C HIS A 23 -8.27 0.57 10.86
N ARG A 24 -9.24 0.50 11.79
CA ARG A 24 -9.50 -0.71 12.58
C ARG A 24 -9.99 -1.88 11.74
N GLN A 25 -10.95 -1.65 10.84
CA GLN A 25 -11.46 -2.69 9.93
C GLN A 25 -10.36 -3.23 9.04
N ARG A 26 -9.55 -2.34 8.43
CA ARG A 26 -8.44 -2.77 7.60
C ARG A 26 -7.43 -3.59 8.41
N LEU A 27 -7.09 -3.17 9.63
CA LEU A 27 -6.18 -3.93 10.49
C LEU A 27 -6.69 -5.35 10.79
N ILE A 28 -8.00 -5.52 11.03
CA ILE A 28 -8.61 -6.84 11.24
C ILE A 28 -8.47 -7.71 9.98
N GLU A 29 -8.69 -7.13 8.80
CA GLU A 29 -8.51 -7.83 7.53
C GLU A 29 -7.05 -8.28 7.33
N GLU A 30 -6.07 -7.38 7.52
CA GLU A 30 -4.65 -7.73 7.37
C GLU A 30 -4.20 -8.84 8.34
N LEU A 31 -4.70 -8.81 9.59
CA LEU A 31 -4.39 -9.85 10.58
C LEU A 31 -4.87 -11.23 10.11
N LYS A 32 -6.09 -11.29 9.55
CA LYS A 32 -6.62 -12.50 8.95
C LYS A 32 -5.80 -12.94 7.73
N GLU A 33 -5.38 -12.01 6.88
CA GLU A 33 -4.54 -12.29 5.71
C GLU A 33 -3.17 -12.86 6.13
N VAL A 34 -2.57 -12.40 7.24
CA VAL A 34 -1.33 -13.00 7.82
C VAL A 34 -1.55 -14.45 8.26
N GLU A 35 -2.68 -14.74 8.91
CA GLU A 35 -3.00 -16.10 9.40
C GLU A 35 -3.21 -17.08 8.24
N GLU A 36 -3.88 -16.62 7.18
CA GLU A 36 -4.18 -17.42 5.98
C GLU A 36 -3.01 -17.51 4.98
N ALA A 37 -1.95 -16.71 5.17
CA ALA A 37 -0.83 -16.64 4.25
C ALA A 37 -0.06 -17.98 4.15
N PRO A 38 0.09 -18.56 2.93
CA PRO A 38 0.58 -19.93 2.76
C PRO A 38 2.10 -20.07 2.88
N THR A 39 2.85 -18.98 2.73
CA THR A 39 4.33 -19.01 2.76
C THR A 39 4.89 -17.90 3.63
N GLN A 40 6.15 -18.04 4.03
CA GLN A 40 6.85 -17.03 4.83
C GLN A 40 6.96 -15.68 4.10
N ILE A 41 7.11 -15.68 2.78
CA ILE A 41 7.17 -14.43 2.00
C ILE A 41 5.81 -13.72 2.03
N TYR A 42 4.70 -14.46 1.89
CA TYR A 42 3.37 -13.87 2.04
C TYR A 42 3.14 -13.38 3.47
N LYS A 43 3.54 -14.14 4.49
CA LYS A 43 3.46 -13.67 5.88
C LYS A 43 4.24 -12.38 6.12
N LEU A 44 5.42 -12.22 5.50
CA LEU A 44 6.21 -10.99 5.58
C LEU A 44 5.52 -9.84 4.86
N SER A 45 4.96 -10.10 3.68
CA SER A 45 4.12 -9.15 2.93
C SER A 45 2.96 -8.64 3.77
N GLU A 46 2.13 -9.53 4.31
CA GLU A 46 0.95 -9.16 5.09
C GLU A 46 1.35 -8.48 6.42
N SER A 47 2.43 -8.94 7.06
CA SER A 47 3.02 -8.27 8.24
C SER A 47 3.40 -6.82 7.96
N SER A 48 3.92 -6.56 6.75
CA SER A 48 4.29 -5.20 6.34
C SER A 48 3.07 -4.31 6.10
N ASP A 49 1.94 -4.88 5.68
CA ASP A 49 0.69 -4.16 5.47
C ASP A 49 0.02 -3.80 6.81
N ILE A 50 0.09 -4.69 7.81
CA ILE A 50 -0.25 -4.36 9.21
C ILE A 50 0.56 -3.16 9.69
N GLN A 51 1.89 -3.23 9.59
CA GLN A 51 2.77 -2.17 10.07
C GLN A 51 2.52 -0.84 9.34
N PHE A 52 2.25 -0.89 8.04
CA PHE A 52 1.87 0.27 7.25
C PHE A 52 0.58 0.93 7.76
N ASN A 53 -0.49 0.16 7.99
CA ASN A 53 -1.77 0.68 8.46
C ASN A 53 -1.64 1.35 9.84
N ILE A 54 -0.83 0.77 10.74
CA ILE A 54 -0.57 1.35 12.06
C ILE A 54 0.12 2.70 11.95
N TYR A 55 1.20 2.78 11.18
CA TYR A 55 1.93 4.04 11.02
C TYR A 55 1.12 5.07 10.23
N ARG A 56 0.29 4.64 9.29
CA ARG A 56 -0.63 5.54 8.58
C ARG A 56 -1.67 6.13 9.53
N ALA A 57 -2.27 5.32 10.39
CA ALA A 57 -3.20 5.79 11.41
C ALA A 57 -2.52 6.80 12.36
N GLU A 58 -1.29 6.53 12.78
CA GLU A 58 -0.48 7.46 13.58
C GLU A 58 -0.18 8.77 12.82
N TYR A 59 0.20 8.68 11.54
CA TYR A 59 0.44 9.85 10.68
C TYR A 59 -0.81 10.72 10.50
N GLU A 60 -1.98 10.10 10.40
CA GLU A 60 -3.28 10.77 10.27
C GLU A 60 -3.81 11.29 11.63
N GLY A 61 -3.08 11.09 12.73
CA GLY A 61 -3.46 11.58 14.06
C GLY A 61 -4.50 10.71 14.78
N LEU A 62 -4.70 9.48 14.31
CA LEU A 62 -5.65 8.50 14.84
C LEU A 62 -4.91 7.27 15.40
N PRO A 63 -4.07 7.44 16.44
CA PRO A 63 -3.29 6.32 16.97
C PRO A 63 -4.20 5.20 17.45
N ILE A 64 -3.93 3.98 16.99
CA ILE A 64 -4.65 2.78 17.41
C ILE A 64 -4.12 2.44 18.82
N GLN A 65 -4.83 2.91 19.86
CA GLN A 65 -4.43 2.75 21.27
C GLN A 65 -4.44 1.29 21.74
N GLU A 66 -5.37 0.49 21.23
CA GLU A 66 -5.47 -0.95 21.52
C GLU A 66 -4.99 -1.72 20.31
N MET A 67 -3.68 -1.91 20.26
CA MET A 67 -3.08 -2.86 19.34
C MET A 67 -3.38 -4.25 19.89
N PRO A 68 -4.05 -5.14 19.15
CA PRO A 68 -4.05 -6.54 19.53
C PRO A 68 -2.60 -6.98 19.72
N ARG A 69 -2.29 -7.74 20.76
CA ARG A 69 -0.93 -8.26 20.96
C ARG A 69 -0.68 -9.29 19.86
N PHE A 70 -0.17 -8.84 18.72
CA PHE A 70 0.25 -9.71 17.63
C PHE A 70 1.76 -9.81 17.63
N THR A 71 2.26 -11.05 17.60
CA THR A 71 3.67 -11.31 17.33
C THR A 71 3.84 -11.40 15.84
N LEU A 72 4.50 -10.42 15.24
CA LEU A 72 4.90 -10.53 13.85
C LEU A 72 5.84 -11.74 13.71
N PRO A 73 5.66 -12.58 12.67
CA PRO A 73 6.51 -13.75 12.44
C PRO A 73 7.98 -13.39 12.12
N PHE A 74 8.28 -12.10 11.93
CA PHE A 74 9.60 -11.60 11.54
C PHE A 74 10.08 -10.47 12.47
N PRO A 75 11.41 -10.26 12.57
CA PRO A 75 11.97 -9.13 13.31
C PRO A 75 11.46 -7.79 12.77
N SER A 76 11.15 -6.86 13.67
CA SER A 76 10.61 -5.52 13.33
C SER A 76 11.42 -4.76 12.26
N PRO A 77 12.77 -4.76 12.26
CA PRO A 77 13.53 -4.08 11.21
C PRO A 77 13.32 -4.68 9.81
N VAL A 78 13.13 -5.99 9.71
CA VAL A 78 12.93 -6.70 8.43
C VAL A 78 11.57 -6.33 7.85
N VAL A 79 10.52 -6.36 8.67
CA VAL A 79 9.16 -5.97 8.27
C VAL A 79 9.13 -4.49 7.86
N HIS A 80 9.83 -3.63 8.61
CA HIS A 80 9.90 -2.20 8.32
C HIS A 80 10.60 -1.91 6.98
N ALA A 81 11.73 -2.55 6.73
CA ALA A 81 12.45 -2.41 5.46
C ALA A 81 11.60 -2.92 4.29
N TYR A 82 10.94 -4.07 4.45
CA TYR A 82 10.05 -4.63 3.44
C TYR A 82 8.87 -3.69 3.15
N MET A 83 8.24 -3.14 4.18
CA MET A 83 7.17 -2.15 4.07
C MET A 83 7.60 -0.95 3.22
N LEU A 84 8.74 -0.32 3.56
CA LEU A 84 9.23 0.83 2.81
C LEU A 84 9.47 0.48 1.32
N ALA A 85 10.09 -0.67 1.05
CA ALA A 85 10.35 -1.12 -0.32
C ALA A 85 9.05 -1.41 -1.09
N LYS A 86 8.12 -2.16 -0.49
CA LYS A 86 6.83 -2.56 -1.05
C LYS A 86 5.97 -1.36 -1.42
N PHE A 87 5.76 -0.44 -0.48
CA PHE A 87 4.87 0.70 -0.68
C PHE A 87 5.50 1.76 -1.59
N THR A 88 6.81 1.99 -1.52
CA THR A 88 7.51 2.91 -2.43
C THR A 88 7.53 2.39 -3.86
N SER A 89 7.71 1.08 -4.07
CA SER A 89 7.68 0.50 -5.42
C SER A 89 6.30 0.62 -6.06
N ARG A 90 5.23 0.34 -5.30
CA ARG A 90 3.84 0.51 -5.76
C ARG A 90 3.54 1.98 -6.08
N TRP A 91 3.94 2.91 -5.21
CA TRP A 91 3.79 4.35 -5.47
C TRP A 91 4.50 4.78 -6.76
N THR A 92 5.77 4.40 -6.91
CA THR A 92 6.57 4.71 -8.10
C THR A 92 5.95 4.12 -9.36
N PHE A 93 5.41 2.89 -9.27
CA PHE A 93 4.70 2.23 -10.37
C PHE A 93 3.50 3.06 -10.85
N TYR A 94 2.62 3.50 -9.95
CA TYR A 94 1.44 4.28 -10.35
C TYR A 94 1.80 5.66 -10.88
N ARG A 95 2.81 6.33 -10.32
CA ARG A 95 3.33 7.60 -10.84
C ARG A 95 3.83 7.43 -12.28
N THR A 96 4.56 6.34 -12.54
CA THR A 96 5.11 6.02 -13.86
C THR A 96 3.99 5.66 -14.84
N ALA A 97 3.04 4.82 -14.42
CA ALA A 97 1.89 4.45 -15.25
C ALA A 97 1.03 5.67 -15.59
N ALA A 98 0.80 6.57 -14.64
CA ALA A 98 0.06 7.81 -14.87
C ALA A 98 0.77 8.69 -15.90
N TYR A 99 2.10 8.84 -15.79
CA TYR A 99 2.89 9.58 -16.78
C TYR A 99 2.74 9.01 -18.20
N PHE A 100 2.89 7.69 -18.37
CA PHE A 100 2.75 7.06 -19.69
C PHE A 100 1.30 7.03 -20.22
N ALA A 101 0.31 7.09 -19.33
CA ALA A 101 -1.10 7.16 -19.70
C ALA A 101 -1.60 8.60 -19.95
N ASN A 102 -0.72 9.61 -19.90
CA ASN A 102 -1.10 11.04 -19.93
C ASN A 102 -2.17 11.39 -18.89
N ALA A 103 -2.10 10.75 -17.73
CA ALA A 103 -3.03 10.94 -16.63
C ALA A 103 -2.58 12.07 -15.69
N PRO A 104 -3.47 12.54 -14.79
CA PRO A 104 -3.10 13.57 -13.82
C PRO A 104 -1.89 13.18 -12.96
N HIS A 105 -1.08 14.19 -12.63
CA HIS A 105 0.02 14.04 -11.66
C HIS A 105 -0.47 13.82 -10.22
N SER A 106 -1.78 13.77 -9.97
CA SER A 106 -2.39 13.50 -8.67
C SER A 106 -2.65 12.02 -8.40
N VAL A 107 -2.14 11.10 -9.24
CA VAL A 107 -2.25 9.66 -8.99
C VAL A 107 -1.26 9.25 -7.89
N HIS A 108 -1.78 9.11 -6.68
CA HIS A 108 -1.05 8.68 -5.47
C HIS A 108 -1.68 7.40 -4.93
N GLU A 109 -1.15 6.25 -5.36
CA GLU A 109 -1.71 4.94 -5.08
C GLU A 109 -0.63 3.95 -4.64
N VAL A 110 -0.97 3.06 -3.72
CA VAL A 110 -0.07 2.02 -3.20
C VAL A 110 -0.75 0.64 -3.16
N ILE A 111 -1.89 0.51 -3.83
CA ILE A 111 -2.62 -0.75 -3.88
C ILE A 111 -1.87 -1.75 -4.78
N ASN A 112 -1.94 -3.04 -4.48
CA ASN A 112 -1.30 -4.04 -5.32
C ASN A 112 -1.83 -3.98 -6.78
N PRO A 113 -0.99 -3.65 -7.78
CA PRO A 113 -1.43 -3.49 -9.18
C PRO A 113 -1.57 -4.81 -9.94
N SER A 114 -1.26 -5.96 -9.32
CA SER A 114 -1.35 -7.29 -9.96
C SER A 114 -2.79 -7.75 -10.27
N LYS A 115 -3.81 -7.08 -9.71
CA LYS A 115 -5.23 -7.40 -9.93
C LYS A 115 -5.87 -6.35 -10.81
N ASP A 116 -6.40 -6.75 -11.96
CA ASP A 116 -7.07 -5.84 -12.92
C ASP A 116 -8.23 -5.06 -12.29
N GLU A 117 -8.98 -5.69 -11.39
CA GLU A 117 -10.05 -5.05 -10.60
C GLU A 117 -9.53 -3.79 -9.87
N LYS A 118 -8.35 -3.88 -9.26
CA LYS A 118 -7.70 -2.76 -8.55
C LYS A 118 -7.27 -1.66 -9.51
N LEU A 119 -6.76 -2.03 -10.68
CA LEU A 119 -6.37 -1.08 -11.73
C LEU A 119 -7.59 -0.30 -12.27
N ASN A 120 -8.72 -0.98 -12.46
CA ASN A 120 -9.98 -0.36 -12.89
C ASN A 120 -10.50 0.62 -11.83
N GLN A 121 -10.43 0.27 -10.55
CA GLN A 121 -10.81 1.17 -9.46
C GLN A 121 -9.94 2.42 -9.40
N VAL A 122 -8.63 2.30 -9.66
CA VAL A 122 -7.72 3.44 -9.76
C VAL A 122 -8.06 4.29 -10.97
N ALA A 123 -8.25 3.68 -12.14
CA ALA A 123 -8.65 4.40 -13.35
C ALA A 123 -9.93 5.20 -13.13
N SER A 124 -10.96 4.57 -12.53
CA SER A 124 -12.22 5.23 -12.21
C SER A 124 -12.04 6.40 -11.24
N ARG A 125 -11.25 6.24 -10.16
CA ARG A 125 -11.00 7.31 -9.17
C ARG A 125 -10.35 8.55 -9.78
N HIS A 126 -9.50 8.37 -10.79
CA HIS A 126 -8.78 9.47 -11.43
C HIS A 126 -9.34 9.86 -12.81
N GLY A 127 -10.54 9.38 -13.16
CA GLY A 127 -11.21 9.70 -14.43
C GLY A 127 -10.49 9.22 -15.69
N MET A 128 -9.68 8.16 -15.57
CA MET A 128 -8.89 7.59 -16.66
C MET A 128 -9.68 6.55 -17.45
N ASN A 129 -9.32 6.35 -18.73
CA ASN A 129 -9.81 5.21 -19.50
C ASN A 129 -9.21 3.92 -18.93
N SER A 130 -10.06 3.06 -18.35
CA SER A 130 -9.63 1.82 -17.69
C SER A 130 -8.88 0.86 -18.61
N GLU A 131 -9.29 0.75 -19.87
CA GLU A 131 -8.65 -0.17 -20.83
C GLU A 131 -7.25 0.30 -21.23
N GLY A 132 -7.10 1.59 -21.55
CA GLY A 132 -5.82 2.21 -21.88
C GLY A 132 -4.85 2.19 -20.70
N PHE A 133 -5.35 2.52 -19.50
CA PHE A 133 -4.57 2.47 -18.27
C PHE A 133 -4.10 1.03 -17.95
N ARG A 134 -4.97 0.03 -18.12
CA ARG A 134 -4.61 -1.39 -17.96
C ARG A 134 -3.51 -1.82 -18.95
N LYS A 135 -3.61 -1.41 -20.22
CA LYS A 135 -2.58 -1.72 -21.23
C LYS A 135 -1.21 -1.14 -20.84
N VAL A 136 -1.17 0.12 -20.41
CA VAL A 136 0.07 0.78 -19.96
C VAL A 136 0.65 0.10 -18.72
N THR A 137 -0.19 -0.13 -17.71
CA THR A 137 0.22 -0.77 -16.45
C THR A 137 0.75 -2.19 -16.69
N HIS A 138 0.09 -3.02 -17.50
CA HIS A 138 0.57 -4.36 -17.87
C HIS A 138 1.94 -4.35 -18.54
N ASN A 139 2.22 -3.36 -19.40
CA ASN A 139 3.54 -3.23 -20.02
C ASN A 139 4.62 -2.87 -18.99
N ILE A 140 4.30 -2.02 -18.01
CA ILE A 140 5.24 -1.62 -16.94
C ILE A 140 5.46 -2.79 -15.95
N LEU A 141 4.41 -3.55 -15.63
CA LEU A 141 4.46 -4.70 -14.72
C LEU A 141 5.50 -5.75 -15.15
N ARG A 142 5.75 -5.88 -16.46
CA ARG A 142 6.77 -6.80 -17.00
C ARG A 142 8.19 -6.47 -16.52
N PHE A 143 8.44 -5.24 -16.11
CA PHE A 143 9.76 -4.74 -15.74
C PHE A 143 9.88 -4.36 -14.26
N CYS A 144 8.79 -4.43 -13.50
CA CYS A 144 8.79 -4.09 -12.07
C CYS A 144 8.80 -5.34 -11.20
N VAL A 145 9.75 -5.42 -10.27
CA VAL A 145 9.67 -6.36 -9.14
C VAL A 145 8.64 -5.80 -8.16
N LEU A 146 7.44 -6.35 -8.20
CA LEU A 146 6.45 -6.06 -7.20
C LEU A 146 6.57 -7.04 -6.06
N PHE A 147 6.78 -6.48 -4.87
CA PHE A 147 6.64 -7.23 -3.64
C PHE A 147 5.16 -7.67 -3.52
N PRO A 148 4.90 -8.97 -3.27
CA PRO A 148 3.54 -9.49 -3.10
C PRO A 148 2.69 -8.61 -2.17
#